data_AF-A0A383AA17-F1
#
_entry.id   AF-A0A383AA17-F1
#
_cell.length_a   1.000
_cell.length_b   1.000
_cell.length_c   1.000
_cell.angle_alpha   90.00
_cell.angle_beta   90.00
_cell.angle_gamma   90.00
#
_symmetry.space_group_name_H-M   'P 1'
#
loop_
_entity.id
_entity.type
_entity.pdbx_description
1 polymer ?
#
loop_
_entity_poly.entity_id
_entity_poly.type
_entity_poly.pdbx_seq_one_letter_code
_entity_poly.pdbx_strand_id
1 'polypeptide(L)'
;MGAFTEEQILSEHDYARPHVEAGYRLHGGFDANDSYISPRTLGRAEAVADWTEQLTGRGWPLIDADLGMFTSGIYPNTEQQALLVRAGLGRRVWDSMTIIGEFEARGRMLAQAEVPDLADIVVEDISATGLGHLGKGLLKAHGWDEGGDPASGLGAHDLMWFAARDLVFGKGAYPVPPIPETLGRPEADRAMPLVDRPYEALLMLLANVLMIEVN
;
A
#
# COMPACT_ATOMS: atom_id res chain seq x y z
N MET A 1 -22.58 -1.87 -11.34
CA MET A 1 -22.62 -0.52 -10.74
C MET A 1 -23.40 -0.52 -9.46
N GLY A 2 -22.68 -0.58 -8.34
CA GLY A 2 -23.28 -0.67 -7.02
C GLY A 2 -22.29 -0.28 -5.93
N ALA A 3 -22.83 0.02 -4.76
CA ALA A 3 -22.03 0.15 -3.54
C ALA A 3 -21.51 -1.24 -3.13
N PHE A 4 -20.23 -1.30 -2.79
CA PHE A 4 -19.56 -2.50 -2.30
C PHE A 4 -19.53 -2.46 -0.78
N THR A 5 -19.84 -3.59 -0.16
CA THR A 5 -19.72 -3.76 1.29
C THR A 5 -18.24 -3.92 1.68
N GLU A 6 -17.94 -3.64 2.95
CA GLU A 6 -16.60 -3.89 3.50
C GLU A 6 -16.19 -5.37 3.33
N GLU A 7 -17.12 -6.31 3.54
CA GLU A 7 -16.88 -7.74 3.34
C GLU A 7 -16.46 -8.06 1.91
N GLN A 8 -17.11 -7.46 0.91
CA GLN A 8 -16.73 -7.64 -0.50
C GLN A 8 -15.35 -7.06 -0.79
N ILE A 9 -15.03 -5.86 -0.28
CA ILE A 9 -13.72 -5.21 -0.48
C ILE A 9 -12.60 -6.02 0.18
N LEU A 10 -12.86 -6.62 1.34
CA LEU A 10 -11.89 -7.40 2.10
C LEU A 10 -11.88 -8.89 1.74
N SER A 11 -12.67 -9.31 0.75
CA SER A 11 -12.81 -10.73 0.41
C SER A 11 -11.54 -11.31 -0.23
N GLU A 12 -11.13 -12.48 0.26
CA GLU A 12 -9.94 -13.21 -0.18
C GLU A 12 -10.28 -14.29 -1.21
N HIS A 13 -9.30 -14.65 -2.03
CA HIS A 13 -9.43 -15.80 -2.91
C HIS A 13 -9.16 -17.12 -2.18
N ASP A 14 -9.76 -18.20 -2.68
CA ASP A 14 -9.35 -19.56 -2.33
C ASP A 14 -8.03 -19.90 -3.03
N TYR A 15 -6.91 -19.62 -2.35
CA TYR A 15 -5.58 -19.94 -2.88
C TYR A 15 -5.34 -21.44 -2.95
N ALA A 16 -4.88 -21.93 -4.09
CA ALA A 16 -4.48 -23.33 -4.25
C ALA A 16 -3.20 -23.64 -3.45
N ARG A 17 -2.32 -22.65 -3.32
CA ARG A 17 -1.08 -22.74 -2.53
C ARG A 17 -0.83 -21.42 -1.79
N PRO A 18 -0.45 -21.45 -0.50
CA PRO A 18 -0.10 -20.24 0.24
C PRO A 18 1.21 -19.64 -0.29
N HIS A 19 1.38 -18.32 -0.09
CA HIS A 19 2.64 -17.65 -0.32
C HIS A 19 3.56 -17.83 0.90
N VAL A 20 4.66 -18.58 0.71
CA VAL A 20 5.65 -18.84 1.77
C VAL A 20 7.05 -18.69 1.20
N GLU A 21 7.81 -17.72 1.69
CA GLU A 21 9.16 -17.41 1.22
C GLU A 21 10.11 -17.14 2.38
N ALA A 22 11.34 -17.66 2.32
CA ALA A 22 12.35 -17.54 3.39
C ALA A 22 11.83 -17.87 4.82
N GLY A 23 10.81 -18.73 4.94
CA GLY A 23 10.19 -19.10 6.21
C GLY A 23 9.09 -18.14 6.70
N TYR A 24 8.75 -17.11 5.93
CA TYR A 24 7.63 -16.20 6.17
C TYR A 24 6.39 -16.71 5.46
N ARG A 25 5.24 -16.71 6.16
CA ARG A 25 3.93 -16.95 5.53
C ARG A 25 3.29 -15.60 5.25
N LEU A 26 2.99 -15.33 3.99
CA LEU A 26 2.63 -14.00 3.47
C LEU A 26 1.16 -13.99 3.00
N HIS A 27 0.56 -12.81 2.99
CA HIS A 27 -0.76 -12.57 2.40
C HIS A 27 -0.73 -12.78 0.88
N GLY A 28 -1.91 -13.02 0.30
CA GLY A 28 -2.01 -13.52 -1.07
C GLY A 28 -1.66 -15.01 -1.17
N GLY A 29 -1.53 -15.48 -2.39
CA GLY A 29 -1.23 -16.89 -2.65
C GLY A 29 -1.12 -17.17 -4.13
N PHE A 30 -1.17 -18.44 -4.50
CA PHE A 30 -1.04 -18.89 -5.88
C PHE A 30 -2.25 -19.71 -6.31
N ASP A 31 -2.61 -19.59 -7.58
CA ASP A 31 -3.61 -20.44 -8.21
C ASP A 31 -3.05 -21.84 -8.55
N ALA A 32 -3.89 -22.69 -9.16
CA ALA A 32 -3.51 -24.05 -9.54
C ALA A 32 -2.45 -24.12 -10.65
N ASN A 33 -2.15 -23.00 -11.30
CA ASN A 33 -1.13 -22.86 -12.35
C ASN A 33 0.13 -22.16 -11.83
N ASP A 34 0.30 -22.03 -10.50
CA ASP A 34 1.39 -21.30 -9.85
C ASP A 34 1.48 -19.81 -10.21
N SER A 35 0.37 -19.18 -10.60
CA SER A 35 0.29 -17.73 -10.79
C SER A 35 -0.06 -17.04 -9.48
N TYR A 36 0.67 -15.98 -9.13
CA TYR A 36 0.40 -15.21 -7.92
C TYR A 36 -0.92 -14.45 -8.02
N ILE A 37 -1.70 -14.50 -6.95
CA ILE A 37 -2.93 -13.74 -6.76
C ILE A 37 -2.75 -12.85 -5.53
N SER A 38 -2.90 -11.55 -5.73
CA SER A 38 -2.83 -10.55 -4.67
C SER A 38 -3.95 -10.73 -3.64
N PRO A 39 -3.69 -10.40 -2.36
CA PRO A 39 -4.69 -10.43 -1.31
C PRO A 39 -5.85 -9.47 -1.58
N ARG A 40 -7.03 -9.83 -1.08
CA ARG A 40 -8.21 -8.98 -1.08
C ARG A 40 -8.58 -8.47 -2.47
N THR A 41 -8.35 -9.28 -3.50
CA THR A 41 -8.69 -8.91 -4.89
C THR A 41 -9.97 -9.56 -5.40
N LEU A 42 -10.59 -10.47 -4.63
CA LEU A 42 -11.78 -11.21 -5.07
C LEU A 42 -12.94 -10.26 -5.39
N GLY A 43 -13.33 -9.41 -4.44
CA GLY A 43 -14.34 -8.38 -4.66
C GLY A 43 -13.75 -7.00 -4.99
N ARG A 44 -12.57 -6.67 -4.47
CA ARG A 44 -11.97 -5.34 -4.67
C ARG A 44 -11.59 -5.05 -6.12
N ALA A 45 -11.15 -6.06 -6.89
CA ALA A 45 -10.82 -5.85 -8.30
C ALA A 45 -12.06 -5.47 -9.11
N GLU A 46 -13.21 -6.09 -8.83
CA GLU A 46 -14.49 -5.72 -9.43
C GLU A 46 -14.90 -4.29 -9.03
N ALA A 47 -14.73 -3.94 -7.74
CA ALA A 47 -15.02 -2.58 -7.26
C ALA A 47 -14.19 -1.51 -7.97
N VAL A 48 -12.88 -1.73 -8.09
CA VAL A 48 -11.97 -0.82 -8.80
C VAL A 48 -12.37 -0.70 -10.28
N ALA A 49 -12.66 -1.81 -10.95
CA ALA A 49 -13.10 -1.79 -12.35
C ALA A 49 -14.40 -0.99 -12.54
N ASP A 50 -15.40 -1.20 -11.67
CA ASP A 50 -16.67 -0.47 -11.69
C ASP A 50 -16.47 1.04 -11.44
N TRP A 51 -15.62 1.41 -10.46
CA TRP A 51 -15.30 2.82 -10.19
C TRP A 51 -14.56 3.48 -11.36
N THR A 52 -13.65 2.76 -12.01
CA THR A 52 -12.94 3.23 -13.20
C THR A 52 -13.90 3.43 -14.38
N GLU A 53 -14.82 2.51 -14.62
CA GLU A 53 -15.85 2.65 -15.66
C GLU A 53 -16.74 3.86 -15.39
N GLN A 54 -17.15 4.08 -14.14
CA GLN A 54 -17.94 5.26 -13.76
C GLN A 54 -17.17 6.59 -13.92
N LEU A 55 -15.88 6.62 -13.58
CA LEU A 55 -15.05 7.82 -13.77
C LEU A 55 -14.91 8.16 -15.26
N THR A 56 -14.56 7.17 -16.07
CA THR A 56 -14.33 7.33 -17.51
C THR A 56 -15.63 7.59 -18.28
N GLY A 57 -16.74 6.95 -17.88
CA GLY A 57 -18.08 7.21 -18.43
C GLY A 57 -18.59 8.63 -18.17
N ARG A 58 -18.10 9.29 -17.12
CA ARG A 58 -18.35 10.73 -16.85
C ARG A 58 -17.42 11.67 -17.63
N GLY A 59 -16.54 11.13 -18.47
CA GLY A 59 -15.62 11.92 -19.31
C GLY A 59 -14.30 12.30 -18.62
N TRP A 60 -14.00 11.74 -17.45
CA TRP A 60 -12.76 12.02 -16.73
C TRP A 60 -11.73 10.91 -16.99
N PRO A 61 -10.48 11.25 -17.39
CA PRO A 61 -9.44 10.25 -17.56
C PRO A 61 -8.96 9.73 -16.20
N LEU A 62 -8.42 8.50 -16.19
CA LEU A 62 -7.54 8.08 -15.10
C LEU A 62 -6.24 8.86 -15.18
N ILE A 63 -5.73 9.24 -14.02
CA ILE A 63 -4.41 9.84 -13.86
C ILE A 63 -3.54 8.77 -13.23
N ASP A 64 -2.57 8.27 -13.99
CA ASP A 64 -1.62 7.29 -13.47
C ASP A 64 -0.68 7.98 -12.49
N ALA A 65 -0.59 7.42 -11.29
CA ALA A 65 0.39 7.79 -10.29
C ALA A 65 1.69 7.01 -10.59
N ASP A 66 2.46 7.48 -11.57
CA ASP A 66 3.66 6.79 -12.05
C ASP A 66 4.97 7.51 -11.65
N LEU A 67 6.08 6.80 -11.84
CA LEU A 67 7.43 7.30 -11.56
C LEU A 67 7.85 8.47 -12.46
N GLY A 68 7.11 8.73 -13.55
CA GLY A 68 7.30 9.90 -14.40
C GLY A 68 7.01 11.22 -13.67
N MET A 69 6.35 11.16 -12.51
CA MET A 69 6.22 12.28 -11.59
C MET A 69 7.56 12.71 -10.96
N PHE A 70 8.56 11.81 -10.91
CA PHE A 70 9.90 12.09 -10.36
C PHE A 70 10.92 12.36 -11.46
N THR A 71 11.37 13.61 -11.55
CA THR A 71 12.37 14.04 -12.54
C THR A 71 13.74 13.38 -12.35
N SER A 72 14.04 12.88 -11.15
CA SER A 72 15.32 12.25 -10.83
C SER A 72 15.40 10.77 -11.13
N GLY A 73 14.31 10.06 -11.45
CA GLY A 73 14.28 8.59 -11.53
C GLY A 73 14.63 7.87 -10.21
N ILE A 74 14.48 6.54 -10.18
CA ILE A 74 14.83 5.71 -9.01
C ILE A 74 16.32 5.37 -9.05
N TYR A 75 17.04 5.79 -8.01
CA TYR A 75 18.46 5.47 -7.84
C TYR A 75 18.77 4.98 -6.42
N PRO A 76 19.54 3.88 -6.27
CA PRO A 76 20.03 3.00 -7.33
C PRO A 76 18.90 2.18 -7.98
N ASN A 77 18.91 2.09 -9.30
CA ASN A 77 18.00 1.23 -10.05
C ASN A 77 18.34 -0.26 -9.86
N THR A 78 17.51 -1.17 -10.37
CA THR A 78 17.67 -2.62 -10.19
C THR A 78 19.05 -3.15 -10.59
N GLU A 79 19.58 -2.73 -11.74
CA GLU A 79 20.90 -3.18 -12.22
C GLU A 79 22.03 -2.66 -11.32
N GLN A 80 21.91 -1.42 -10.84
CA GLN A 80 22.85 -0.81 -9.93
C GLN A 80 22.79 -1.47 -8.54
N GLN A 81 21.61 -1.78 -8.02
CA GLN A 81 21.48 -2.55 -6.77
C GLN A 81 22.13 -3.93 -6.90
N ALA A 82 21.89 -4.64 -8.01
CA ALA A 82 22.53 -5.92 -8.28
C ALA A 82 24.06 -5.79 -8.39
N LEU A 83 24.56 -4.72 -8.99
CA LEU A 83 26.00 -4.42 -9.01
C LEU A 83 26.56 -4.20 -7.61
N LEU A 84 25.88 -3.44 -6.75
CA LEU A 84 26.30 -3.20 -5.36
C LEU A 84 26.37 -4.51 -4.57
N VAL A 85 25.39 -5.41 -4.74
CA VAL A 85 25.41 -6.74 -4.11
C VAL A 85 26.62 -7.54 -4.59
N ARG A 86 26.85 -7.63 -5.90
CA ARG A 86 28.01 -8.36 -6.47
C ARG A 86 29.35 -7.77 -6.05
N ALA A 87 29.42 -6.47 -5.82
CA ALA A 87 30.63 -5.77 -5.37
C ALA A 87 30.89 -5.93 -3.86
N GLY A 88 30.09 -6.71 -3.13
CA GLY A 88 30.22 -6.90 -1.68
C GLY A 88 29.66 -5.74 -0.84
N LEU A 89 28.93 -4.80 -1.46
CA LEU A 89 28.26 -3.68 -0.80
C LEU A 89 26.79 -4.00 -0.47
N GLY A 90 26.47 -5.29 -0.30
CA GLY A 90 25.12 -5.81 -0.07
C GLY A 90 24.43 -5.23 1.17
N ARG A 91 25.18 -4.78 2.18
CA ARG A 91 24.63 -4.13 3.37
C ARG A 91 23.73 -2.94 3.04
N ARG A 92 24.04 -2.16 2.00
CA ARG A 92 23.20 -0.99 1.63
C ARG A 92 21.83 -1.42 1.12
N VAL A 93 21.78 -2.50 0.36
CA VAL A 93 20.53 -3.08 -0.14
C VAL A 93 19.77 -3.74 1.02
N TRP A 94 20.46 -4.47 1.89
CA TRP A 94 19.88 -5.00 3.13
C TRP A 94 19.24 -3.91 4.00
N ASP A 95 19.97 -2.84 4.28
CA ASP A 95 19.51 -1.75 5.13
C ASP A 95 18.27 -1.08 4.51
N SER A 96 18.29 -0.84 3.19
CA SER A 96 17.15 -0.27 2.46
C SER A 96 15.90 -1.13 2.55
N MET A 97 15.99 -2.43 2.22
CA MET A 97 14.84 -3.34 2.28
C MET A 97 14.30 -3.48 3.71
N THR A 98 15.19 -3.48 4.71
CA THR A 98 14.78 -3.53 6.12
C THR A 98 14.02 -2.27 6.52
N ILE A 99 14.52 -1.09 6.15
CA ILE A 99 13.86 0.17 6.45
C ILE A 99 12.50 0.23 5.77
N ILE A 100 12.40 -0.14 4.49
CA ILE A 100 11.11 -0.14 3.77
C ILE A 100 10.11 -1.06 4.47
N GLY A 101 10.48 -2.32 4.77
CA GLY A 101 9.58 -3.24 5.47
C GLY A 101 9.08 -2.72 6.83
N GLU A 102 9.94 -2.03 7.60
CA GLU A 102 9.54 -1.38 8.86
C GLU A 102 8.61 -0.18 8.64
N PHE A 103 8.69 0.50 7.49
CA PHE A 103 7.76 1.57 7.13
C PHE A 103 6.42 1.05 6.62
N GLU A 104 6.39 -0.01 5.82
CA GLU A 104 5.13 -0.66 5.41
C GLU A 104 4.36 -1.15 6.64
N ALA A 105 5.06 -1.67 7.65
CA ALA A 105 4.43 -2.09 8.91
C ALA A 105 3.64 -0.96 9.57
N ARG A 106 4.07 0.30 9.41
CA ARG A 106 3.36 1.49 9.92
C ARG A 106 2.11 1.81 9.10
N GLY A 107 2.08 1.46 7.81
CA GLY A 107 0.92 1.58 6.93
C GLY A 107 -0.33 0.89 7.49
N ARG A 108 -0.17 -0.11 8.36
CA ARG A 108 -1.26 -0.72 9.15
C ARG A 108 -2.18 0.29 9.84
N MET A 109 -1.66 1.45 10.23
CA MET A 109 -2.45 2.51 10.86
C MET A 109 -3.60 3.02 9.98
N LEU A 110 -3.48 2.89 8.65
CA LEU A 110 -4.53 3.27 7.70
C LEU A 110 -5.81 2.45 7.89
N ALA A 111 -5.69 1.22 8.41
CA ALA A 111 -6.85 0.39 8.74
C ALA A 111 -7.65 0.88 9.95
N GLN A 112 -7.13 1.87 10.67
CA GLN A 112 -7.77 2.51 11.82
C GLN A 112 -8.14 3.97 11.53
N ALA A 113 -7.93 4.45 10.30
CA ALA A 113 -8.21 5.83 9.93
C ALA A 113 -9.72 6.10 9.99
N GLU A 114 -10.10 7.14 10.72
CA GLU A 114 -11.47 7.65 10.72
C GLU A 114 -11.70 8.49 9.46
N VAL A 115 -12.69 8.11 8.67
CA VAL A 115 -13.09 8.84 7.46
C VAL A 115 -14.37 9.60 7.78
N PRO A 116 -14.35 10.95 7.82
CA PRO A 116 -15.57 11.74 7.99
C PRO A 116 -16.52 11.54 6.81
N ASP A 117 -17.80 11.89 6.98
CA ASP A 117 -18.78 11.77 5.89
C ASP A 117 -18.47 12.79 4.78
N LEU A 118 -17.90 12.31 3.68
CA LEU A 118 -17.51 13.17 2.58
C LEU A 118 -18.71 13.75 1.82
N ALA A 119 -19.92 13.21 2.00
CA ALA A 119 -21.13 13.79 1.43
C ALA A 119 -21.47 15.17 2.04
N ASP A 120 -20.90 15.52 3.20
CA ASP A 120 -21.05 16.85 3.80
C ASP A 120 -20.29 17.94 3.02
N ILE A 121 -19.25 17.56 2.27
CA ILE A 121 -18.36 18.50 1.56
C ILE A 121 -18.27 18.27 0.05
N VAL A 122 -18.75 17.14 -0.46
CA VAL A 122 -18.82 16.83 -1.89
C VAL A 122 -20.27 16.94 -2.36
N VAL A 123 -20.51 17.79 -3.36
CA VAL A 123 -21.87 18.06 -3.87
C VAL A 123 -22.38 16.91 -4.73
N GLU A 124 -21.51 16.25 -5.48
CA GLU A 124 -21.83 15.12 -6.33
C GLU A 124 -22.05 13.83 -5.53
N ASP A 125 -22.91 12.94 -6.04
CA ASP A 125 -23.06 11.61 -5.46
C ASP A 125 -21.78 10.79 -5.65
N ILE A 126 -21.15 10.46 -4.52
CA ILE A 126 -19.93 9.65 -4.45
C ILE A 126 -20.19 8.24 -3.92
N SER A 127 -21.44 7.89 -3.61
CA SER A 127 -21.81 6.66 -2.90
C SER A 127 -21.34 5.37 -3.60
N ALA A 128 -21.26 5.41 -4.94
CA ALA A 128 -20.80 4.31 -5.79
C ALA A 128 -19.36 4.49 -6.32
N THR A 129 -18.55 5.38 -5.74
CA THR A 129 -17.17 5.66 -6.18
C THR A 129 -16.13 5.20 -5.17
N GLY A 130 -14.86 5.09 -5.57
CA GLY A 130 -13.77 4.79 -4.63
C GLY A 130 -13.68 5.78 -3.47
N LEU A 131 -13.99 7.07 -3.71
CA LEU A 131 -14.03 8.10 -2.67
C LEU A 131 -15.10 7.78 -1.60
N GLY A 132 -16.29 7.38 -2.02
CA GLY A 132 -17.37 6.96 -1.12
C GLY A 132 -17.13 5.63 -0.39
N HIS A 133 -16.07 4.91 -0.75
CA HIS A 133 -15.66 3.64 -0.13
C HIS A 133 -14.37 3.73 0.69
N LEU A 134 -13.73 4.91 0.81
CA LEU A 134 -12.53 5.09 1.63
C LEU A 134 -12.68 4.50 3.03
N GLY A 135 -13.74 4.91 3.73
CA GLY A 135 -14.09 4.42 5.08
C GLY A 135 -14.93 3.15 5.10
N LYS A 136 -15.26 2.56 3.94
CA LYS A 136 -16.11 1.35 3.84
C LYS A 136 -15.30 0.10 3.49
N GLY A 137 -14.01 0.11 3.82
CA GLY A 137 -13.11 -1.01 3.62
C GLY A 137 -11.87 -0.70 2.78
N LEU A 138 -11.84 0.39 2.00
CA LEU A 138 -10.71 0.64 1.10
C LEU A 138 -9.41 1.01 1.85
N LEU A 139 -9.47 1.96 2.80
CA LEU A 139 -8.31 2.27 3.65
C LEU A 139 -7.93 1.10 4.56
N LYS A 140 -8.93 0.30 4.97
CA LYS A 140 -8.71 -0.91 5.75
C LYS A 140 -7.99 -1.99 4.98
N ALA A 141 -8.41 -2.25 3.75
CA ALA A 141 -7.76 -3.19 2.85
C ALA A 141 -6.30 -2.78 2.62
N HIS A 142 -6.07 -1.51 2.30
CA HIS A 142 -4.72 -0.99 2.06
C HIS A 142 -3.84 -1.08 3.33
N GLY A 143 -4.32 -0.64 4.51
CA GLY A 143 -3.54 -0.80 5.75
C GLY A 143 -3.20 -2.26 6.08
N TRP A 144 -4.09 -3.20 5.79
CA TRP A 144 -3.82 -4.64 5.92
C TRP A 144 -2.94 -5.20 4.80
N ASP A 145 -2.85 -4.56 3.64
CA ASP A 145 -1.88 -4.89 2.60
C ASP A 145 -0.48 -4.44 3.01
N GLU A 146 -0.34 -3.29 3.68
CA GLU A 146 0.98 -2.80 4.09
C GLU A 146 1.53 -3.53 5.32
N GLY A 147 0.77 -3.56 6.41
CA GLY A 147 1.25 -4.11 7.68
C GLY A 147 0.53 -5.36 8.16
N GLY A 148 -0.48 -5.86 7.45
CA GLY A 148 -1.15 -7.11 7.81
C GLY A 148 -2.32 -6.97 8.77
N ASP A 149 -3.25 -7.92 8.65
CA ASP A 149 -4.36 -8.09 9.58
C ASP A 149 -3.87 -8.78 10.87
N PRO A 150 -4.00 -8.13 12.06
CA PRO A 150 -3.62 -8.72 13.33
C PRO A 150 -4.25 -10.08 13.65
N ALA A 151 -5.43 -10.37 13.09
CA ALA A 151 -6.12 -11.65 13.32
C ALA A 151 -5.62 -12.78 12.41
N SER A 152 -4.99 -12.46 11.28
CA SER A 152 -4.60 -13.45 10.27
C SER A 152 -3.33 -14.24 10.62
N GLY A 153 -2.38 -13.60 11.33
CA GLY A 153 -1.04 -14.13 11.54
C GLY A 153 -0.19 -14.21 10.25
N LEU A 154 -0.65 -13.62 9.14
CA LEU A 154 0.07 -13.53 7.87
C LEU A 154 0.91 -12.25 7.82
N GLY A 155 2.08 -12.34 7.21
CA GLY A 155 2.88 -11.18 6.82
C GLY A 155 2.29 -10.45 5.63
N ALA A 156 2.45 -9.13 5.57
CA ALA A 156 1.97 -8.32 4.46
C ALA A 156 3.15 -7.75 3.67
N HIS A 157 3.02 -6.58 3.04
CA HIS A 157 4.16 -5.96 2.35
C HIS A 157 5.36 -5.77 3.28
N ASP A 158 5.11 -5.45 4.55
CA ASP A 158 6.13 -5.42 5.61
C ASP A 158 7.03 -6.66 5.58
N LEU A 159 6.48 -7.85 5.82
CA LEU A 159 7.22 -9.10 5.86
C LEU A 159 7.62 -9.60 4.47
N MET A 160 6.96 -9.19 3.39
CA MET A 160 7.42 -9.48 2.03
C MET A 160 8.80 -8.86 1.77
N TRP A 161 9.06 -7.64 2.24
CA TRP A 161 10.38 -7.02 2.15
C TRP A 161 11.43 -7.80 2.95
N PHE A 162 11.09 -8.30 4.14
CA PHE A 162 11.97 -9.17 4.92
C PHE A 162 12.22 -10.52 4.22
N ALA A 163 11.19 -11.12 3.62
CA ALA A 163 11.32 -12.38 2.89
C ALA A 163 12.23 -12.22 1.66
N ALA A 164 12.01 -11.19 0.84
CA ALA A 164 12.85 -10.89 -0.31
C ALA A 164 14.31 -10.62 0.10
N ARG A 165 14.52 -9.83 1.16
CA ARG A 165 15.85 -9.54 1.71
C ARG A 165 16.55 -10.81 2.17
N ASP A 166 15.85 -11.66 2.92
CA ASP A 166 16.41 -12.89 3.49
C ASP A 166 16.65 -13.96 2.42
N LEU A 167 15.89 -13.98 1.31
CA LEU A 167 16.18 -14.80 0.14
C LEU A 167 17.52 -14.43 -0.51
N VAL A 168 17.85 -13.13 -0.58
CA VAL A 168 19.07 -12.64 -1.22
C VAL A 168 20.30 -12.82 -0.34
N PHE A 169 20.20 -12.48 0.95
CA PHE A 169 21.37 -12.39 1.84
C PHE A 169 21.45 -13.52 2.88
N GLY A 170 20.33 -14.20 3.14
CA GLY A 170 20.17 -15.07 4.30
C GLY A 170 19.70 -14.29 5.53
N LYS A 171 18.88 -14.95 6.35
CA LYS A 171 18.35 -14.36 7.58
C LYS A 171 19.46 -13.94 8.54
N GLY A 172 19.39 -12.69 9.00
CA GLY A 172 20.36 -12.12 9.93
C GLY A 172 21.76 -11.88 9.35
N ALA A 173 21.91 -11.79 8.02
CA ALA A 173 23.19 -11.53 7.37
C ALA A 173 23.86 -10.22 7.82
N TYR A 174 23.06 -9.21 8.17
CA TYR A 174 23.51 -7.93 8.72
C TYR A 174 22.65 -7.53 9.93
N PRO A 175 23.16 -6.66 10.83
CA PRO A 175 22.35 -6.12 11.92
C PRO A 175 21.19 -5.27 11.39
N VAL A 176 20.15 -5.11 12.20
CA VAL A 176 19.06 -4.18 11.91
C VAL A 176 19.61 -2.75 11.85
N PRO A 177 19.39 -1.98 10.77
CA PRO A 177 19.83 -0.60 10.68
C PRO A 177 19.04 0.30 11.64
N PRO A 178 19.54 1.49 11.97
CA PRO A 178 18.72 2.50 12.63
C PRO A 178 17.51 2.84 11.75
N ILE A 179 16.31 2.69 12.30
CA ILE A 179 15.06 3.01 11.59
C ILE A 179 14.72 4.48 11.83
N PRO A 180 14.59 5.31 10.76
CA PRO A 180 14.15 6.69 10.90
C PRO A 180 12.77 6.82 11.57
N GLU A 181 12.57 7.88 12.35
CA GLU A 181 11.26 8.16 12.96
C GLU A 181 10.22 8.58 11.91
N THR A 182 10.63 9.31 10.86
CA THR A 182 9.76 9.70 9.75
C THR A 182 10.47 9.51 8.41
N LEU A 183 9.73 9.15 7.35
CA LEU A 183 10.14 9.38 5.96
C LEU A 183 9.75 10.80 5.50
N GLY A 184 8.68 11.36 6.09
CA GLY A 184 8.11 12.66 5.78
C GLY A 184 8.71 13.83 6.55
N ARG A 185 8.30 15.05 6.15
CA ARG A 185 8.70 16.32 6.79
C ARG A 185 7.92 16.56 8.09
N PRO A 186 8.45 17.35 9.05
CA PRO A 186 7.75 17.72 10.28
C PRO A 186 6.40 18.39 10.00
N GLU A 187 5.44 18.26 10.93
CA GLU A 187 4.15 18.94 10.86
C GLU A 187 4.35 20.46 10.70
N ALA A 188 3.73 21.01 9.66
CA ALA A 188 3.60 22.45 9.44
C ALA A 188 2.28 22.96 10.05
N ASP A 189 2.12 24.27 10.12
CA ASP A 189 0.80 24.89 10.33
C ASP A 189 -0.24 24.32 9.36
N ARG A 190 -1.54 24.48 9.69
CA ARG A 190 -2.65 24.05 8.83
C ARG A 190 -2.41 24.46 7.38
N ALA A 191 -2.35 23.48 6.48
CA ALA A 191 -2.12 23.69 5.06
C ALA A 191 -3.38 24.19 4.35
N MET A 192 -4.57 23.83 4.86
CA MET A 192 -5.88 24.16 4.27
C MET A 192 -6.82 24.74 5.35
N PRO A 193 -6.57 25.96 5.86
CA PRO A 193 -7.29 26.51 7.01
C PRO A 193 -8.80 26.73 6.77
N LEU A 194 -9.24 26.76 5.51
CA LEU A 194 -10.64 26.94 5.10
C LEU A 194 -11.45 25.62 5.07
N VAL A 195 -10.78 24.48 5.15
CA VAL A 195 -11.42 23.16 5.23
C VAL A 195 -11.57 22.78 6.69
N ASP A 196 -12.66 22.15 7.12
CA ASP A 196 -12.77 21.72 8.52
C ASP A 196 -11.72 20.65 8.87
N ARG A 197 -11.25 20.66 10.12
CA ARG A 197 -10.09 19.86 10.56
C ARG A 197 -10.16 18.36 10.21
N PRO A 198 -11.28 17.64 10.40
CA PRO A 198 -11.34 16.22 10.07
C PRO A 198 -11.10 15.94 8.59
N TYR A 199 -11.63 16.79 7.71
CA TYR A 199 -11.45 16.66 6.26
C TYR A 199 -10.03 17.05 5.83
N GLU A 200 -9.47 18.12 6.39
CA GLU A 200 -8.07 18.49 6.16
C GLU A 200 -7.13 17.35 6.58
N ALA A 201 -7.36 16.74 7.75
CA ALA A 201 -6.55 15.63 8.23
C ALA A 201 -6.60 14.42 7.28
N LEU A 202 -7.80 14.05 6.79
CA LEU A 202 -7.94 12.98 5.78
C LEU A 202 -7.21 13.34 4.47
N LEU A 203 -7.37 14.55 3.95
CA LEU A 203 -6.71 14.98 2.71
C LEU A 203 -5.19 14.96 2.85
N MET A 204 -4.65 15.42 3.98
CA MET A 204 -3.22 15.37 4.27
C MET A 204 -2.72 13.92 4.42
N LEU A 205 -3.51 13.04 5.03
CA LEU A 205 -3.21 11.60 5.09
C LEU A 205 -3.11 11.01 3.68
N LEU A 206 -4.13 11.21 2.83
CA LEU A 206 -4.15 10.68 1.47
C LEU A 206 -3.03 11.26 0.59
N ALA A 207 -2.70 12.54 0.74
CA ALA A 207 -1.57 13.16 0.06
C ALA A 207 -0.23 12.55 0.50
N ASN A 208 -0.06 12.28 1.80
CA ASN A 208 1.13 11.62 2.31
C ASN A 208 1.24 10.18 1.82
N VAL A 209 0.13 9.43 1.82
CA VAL A 209 0.07 8.07 1.24
C VAL A 209 0.48 8.14 -0.23
N LEU A 210 -0.15 8.98 -1.04
CA LEU A 210 0.22 9.13 -2.46
C LEU A 210 1.71 9.38 -2.64
N MET A 211 2.29 10.32 -1.88
CA MET A 211 3.71 10.62 -1.95
C MET A 211 4.61 9.44 -1.56
N ILE A 212 4.18 8.59 -0.62
CA ILE A 212 4.93 7.38 -0.23
C ILE A 212 4.82 6.33 -1.35
N GLU A 213 3.63 6.09 -1.88
CA GLU A 213 3.34 5.04 -2.88
C GLU A 213 3.96 5.32 -4.26
N VAL A 214 4.20 6.58 -4.61
CA VAL A 214 4.84 6.92 -5.88
C VAL A 214 6.37 6.99 -5.81
N ASN A 215 6.97 6.99 -4.60
CA ASN A 215 8.42 7.17 -4.40
C ASN A 215 9.27 5.93 -4.71
#